data_AF-A0A8B8Z740-F1
#
_entry.id   AF-A0A8B8Z740-F1
#
_cell.length_a   1.000
_cell.length_b   1.000
_cell.length_c   1.000
_cell.angle_alpha   90.00
_cell.angle_beta   90.00
_cell.angle_gamma   90.00
#
_symmetry.space_group_name_H-M   'P 1'
#
loop_
_entity.id
_entity.type
_entity.pdbx_description
1 polymer ?
#
loop_
_entity_poly.entity_id
_entity_poly.type
_entity_poly.pdbx_seq_one_letter_code
_entity_poly.pdbx_strand_id
1 'polypeptide(L)'
;MVFGRRPPAPLLLARFSGLRRGACVRAMAPPRCFALELPGCTLAHFAVGDEAPDARPDPGVAALLGPPGRSYSLSVPEAGGAGCAARVRAARLHQRLLHQLRRGPFRRCQLRRLLCYRPGGGAAGLQHGFLLRDPRDSPDTRSALLALLDACPGAPRPSLAEFSGDPLCRLWQLPWERRDGQGWRQLGRERVVPVPEPALHPVVPDLPSSGVFPHREAARAVLEACTSFIPEARAVLDLVDQCPEQVQKGKFPVIVIEGLDATGKTTVTQSVSDSLKAVLLKSPPSCISQWRKVFDDEPTIIRRAFYSLGNYIVASEIAKESTKSPVIVDRVEVSYQRMENPGCHVVDASPSREKVLQMVLSEIQNNCN
;
A
#
# COMPACT_ATOMS: atom_id res chain seq x y z
N MET A 1 24.71 -74.29 23.22
CA MET A 1 25.13 -73.46 24.38
C MET A 1 26.13 -72.43 23.91
N VAL A 2 25.82 -71.16 24.15
CA VAL A 2 26.71 -69.98 24.28
C VAL A 2 27.80 -69.77 23.21
N PHE A 3 27.54 -68.86 22.26
CA PHE A 3 28.61 -68.10 21.60
C PHE A 3 28.81 -66.77 22.32
N GLY A 4 30.03 -66.57 22.82
CA GLY A 4 30.44 -65.44 23.63
C GLY A 4 30.57 -64.13 22.85
N ARG A 5 30.15 -63.04 23.50
CA ARG A 5 30.22 -61.64 23.05
C ARG A 5 31.66 -61.13 23.06
N ARG A 6 32.07 -60.43 21.99
CA ARG A 6 33.17 -59.44 21.99
C ARG A 6 32.57 -58.02 22.01
N PRO A 7 33.20 -57.03 22.67
CA PRO A 7 32.68 -55.67 22.78
C PRO A 7 33.04 -54.82 21.54
N PRO A 8 32.20 -53.85 21.12
CA PRO A 8 32.60 -52.85 20.13
C PRO A 8 33.21 -51.61 20.81
N ALA A 9 34.23 -51.05 20.16
CA ALA A 9 34.86 -49.78 20.50
C ALA A 9 33.92 -48.57 20.29
N PRO A 10 34.12 -47.42 20.97
CA PRO A 10 33.26 -46.26 20.82
C PRO A 10 33.55 -45.46 19.55
N LEU A 11 32.50 -45.19 18.76
CA LEU A 11 32.49 -44.28 17.63
C LEU A 11 32.62 -42.82 18.09
N LEU A 12 33.76 -42.19 17.82
CA LEU A 12 33.92 -40.74 17.78
C LEU A 12 33.39 -40.22 16.44
N LEU A 13 32.09 -39.94 16.35
CA LEU A 13 31.52 -39.22 15.18
C LEU A 13 30.22 -38.51 15.56
N ALA A 14 30.33 -37.47 16.38
CA ALA A 14 29.24 -36.53 16.61
C ALA A 14 29.79 -35.15 16.97
N ARG A 15 30.26 -34.37 15.98
CA ARG A 15 30.50 -32.92 16.20
C ARG A 15 30.56 -32.00 14.98
N PHE A 16 30.17 -32.41 13.77
CA PHE A 16 30.26 -31.53 12.59
C PHE A 16 29.00 -31.41 11.70
N SER A 17 27.83 -31.87 12.14
CA SER A 17 26.60 -31.79 11.34
C SER A 17 25.67 -30.60 11.68
N GLY A 18 25.88 -29.91 12.80
CA GLY A 18 25.01 -28.82 13.27
C GLY A 18 25.29 -27.43 12.68
N LEU A 19 26.53 -27.15 12.24
CA LEU A 19 26.94 -25.82 11.79
C LEU A 19 26.66 -25.52 10.30
N ARG A 20 26.41 -26.54 9.47
CA ARG A 20 26.16 -26.35 8.03
C ARG A 20 24.70 -26.10 7.66
N ARG A 21 23.73 -26.52 8.49
CA ARG A 21 22.29 -26.31 8.18
C ARG A 21 21.82 -24.86 8.36
N GLY A 22 22.49 -24.04 9.17
CA GLY A 22 22.16 -22.61 9.31
C GLY A 22 22.73 -21.73 8.20
N ALA A 23 23.86 -22.12 7.60
CA ALA A 23 24.53 -21.33 6.57
C ALA A 23 23.89 -21.49 5.17
N CYS A 24 23.45 -22.71 4.82
CA CYS A 24 22.85 -22.97 3.49
C CYS A 24 21.44 -22.37 3.31
N VAL A 25 20.67 -22.21 4.39
CA VAL A 25 19.33 -21.58 4.32
C VAL A 25 19.43 -20.07 4.02
N ARG A 26 20.53 -19.42 4.42
CA ARG A 26 20.79 -18.00 4.13
C ARG A 26 21.23 -17.77 2.68
N ALA A 27 21.88 -18.75 2.05
CA ALA A 27 22.41 -18.66 0.69
C ALA A 27 21.35 -18.80 -0.43
N MET A 28 20.10 -19.15 -0.11
CA MET A 28 19.03 -19.35 -1.10
C MET A 28 17.81 -18.43 -0.94
N ALA A 29 17.84 -17.51 0.02
CA ALA A 29 16.79 -16.50 0.12
C ALA A 29 17.00 -15.44 -0.98
N PRO A 30 15.98 -15.12 -1.80
CA PRO A 30 16.12 -14.08 -2.80
C PRO A 30 16.49 -12.75 -2.12
N PRO A 31 17.37 -11.94 -2.75
CA PRO A 31 17.85 -10.70 -2.16
C PRO A 31 16.67 -9.77 -1.82
N ARG A 32 16.78 -9.08 -0.68
CA ARG A 32 15.80 -8.08 -0.26
C ARG A 32 16.10 -6.79 -1.01
N CYS A 33 15.21 -6.40 -1.91
CA CYS A 33 15.37 -5.21 -2.74
C CYS A 33 14.62 -4.03 -2.16
N PHE A 34 15.12 -2.84 -2.46
CA PHE A 34 14.60 -1.58 -2.00
C PHE A 34 14.42 -0.62 -3.18
N ALA A 35 13.34 0.16 -3.14
CA ALA A 35 13.13 1.30 -4.02
C ALA A 35 12.96 2.56 -3.15
N LEU A 36 13.84 3.53 -3.37
CA LEU A 36 13.92 4.77 -2.62
C LEU A 36 13.42 5.93 -3.47
N GLU A 37 12.49 6.72 -2.93
CA GLU A 37 11.96 7.91 -3.61
C GLU A 37 12.96 9.08 -3.52
N LEU A 38 13.44 9.50 -4.69
CA LEU A 38 14.34 10.63 -4.87
C LEU A 38 13.56 11.92 -5.18
N PRO A 39 14.19 13.11 -5.08
CA PRO A 39 13.55 14.35 -5.53
C PRO A 39 13.14 14.25 -7.00
N GLY A 40 11.98 14.80 -7.36
CA GLY A 40 11.46 14.73 -8.73
C GLY A 40 10.76 13.41 -9.09
N CYS A 41 10.36 12.61 -8.10
CA CYS A 41 9.60 11.37 -8.29
C CYS A 41 10.36 10.25 -9.03
N THR A 42 11.69 10.31 -9.08
CA THR A 42 12.53 9.22 -9.59
C THR A 42 12.80 8.19 -8.48
N LEU A 43 13.11 6.95 -8.88
CA LEU A 43 13.40 5.86 -7.94
C LEU A 43 14.86 5.43 -8.06
N ALA A 44 15.48 5.23 -6.90
CA ALA A 44 16.77 4.56 -6.79
C ALA A 44 16.55 3.13 -6.28
N HIS A 45 17.20 2.16 -6.92
CA HIS A 45 17.08 0.75 -6.57
C HIS A 45 18.39 0.21 -5.98
N PHE A 46 18.28 -0.54 -4.89
CA PHE A 46 19.40 -1.27 -4.29
C PHE A 46 18.91 -2.55 -3.62
N ALA A 47 19.82 -3.49 -3.39
CA ALA A 47 19.53 -4.71 -2.66
C ALA A 47 20.45 -4.85 -1.44
N VAL A 48 20.05 -5.70 -0.51
CA VAL A 48 20.85 -6.08 0.65
C VAL A 48 21.03 -7.59 0.66
N GLY A 49 22.29 -8.06 0.73
CA GLY A 49 22.63 -9.48 0.67
C GLY A 49 24.14 -9.76 0.56
N ASP A 50 24.51 -11.03 0.37
CA ASP A 50 25.90 -11.52 0.48
C ASP A 50 26.73 -11.44 -0.83
N GLU A 51 26.14 -11.09 -1.97
CA GLU A 51 26.83 -11.25 -3.26
C GLU A 51 27.17 -9.93 -3.96
N ALA A 52 28.48 -9.66 -4.03
CA ALA A 52 29.23 -9.09 -5.16
C ALA A 52 30.45 -8.31 -4.60
N PRO A 53 31.67 -8.92 -4.53
CA PRO A 53 32.84 -8.31 -3.89
C PRO A 53 33.18 -6.90 -4.39
N ASP A 54 32.90 -6.59 -5.66
CA ASP A 54 33.32 -5.34 -6.31
C ASP A 54 32.18 -4.41 -6.74
N ALA A 55 30.92 -4.81 -6.57
CA ALA A 55 29.80 -3.96 -6.95
C ALA A 55 29.69 -2.76 -6.00
N ARG A 56 29.74 -1.56 -6.57
CA ARG A 56 29.50 -0.29 -5.85
C ARG A 56 28.05 0.12 -6.05
N PRO A 57 27.37 0.60 -5.00
CA PRO A 57 26.03 1.15 -5.15
C PRO A 57 26.06 2.40 -6.04
N ASP A 58 24.91 2.70 -6.64
CA ASP A 58 24.71 3.95 -7.38
C ASP A 58 25.18 5.16 -6.54
N PRO A 59 25.89 6.15 -7.13
CA PRO A 59 26.40 7.30 -6.39
C PRO A 59 25.32 8.09 -5.62
N GLY A 60 24.10 8.18 -6.16
CA GLY A 60 22.97 8.82 -5.48
C GLY A 60 22.52 8.04 -4.25
N VAL A 61 22.44 6.71 -4.36
CA VAL A 61 22.20 5.82 -3.21
C VAL A 61 23.33 5.94 -2.19
N ALA A 62 24.58 5.98 -2.65
CA ALA A 62 25.75 6.11 -1.78
C ALA A 62 25.75 7.42 -0.99
N ALA A 63 25.39 8.54 -1.62
CA ALA A 63 25.27 9.83 -0.95
C ALA A 63 24.15 9.85 0.10
N LEU A 64 23.06 9.11 -0.13
CA LEU A 64 21.91 9.05 0.76
C LEU A 64 22.08 8.07 1.92
N LEU A 65 22.82 6.99 1.75
CA LEU A 65 23.00 5.95 2.77
C LEU A 65 24.34 6.04 3.50
N GLY A 66 25.40 6.47 2.82
CA GLY A 66 26.77 6.58 3.35
C GLY A 66 27.06 7.88 4.08
N PRO A 67 28.29 8.12 4.57
CA PRO A 67 28.70 9.37 5.22
C PRO A 67 28.78 10.56 4.23
N PRO A 68 28.77 11.83 4.70
CA PRO A 68 28.71 12.30 6.09
C PRO A 68 27.29 12.35 6.66
N GLY A 69 27.10 11.88 7.90
CA GLY A 69 25.78 11.72 8.53
C GLY A 69 25.38 10.25 8.66
N ARG A 70 24.11 10.00 8.99
CA ARG A 70 23.59 8.66 9.28
C ARG A 70 22.21 8.42 8.70
N SER A 71 22.00 7.23 8.15
CA SER A 71 20.70 6.84 7.60
C SER A 71 20.11 5.65 8.33
N TYR A 72 18.79 5.66 8.45
CA TYR A 72 18.01 4.61 9.09
C TYR A 72 16.86 4.21 8.17
N SER A 73 16.70 2.92 7.89
CA SER A 73 15.48 2.40 7.28
C SER A 73 14.52 1.92 8.36
N LEU A 74 13.27 2.34 8.26
CA LEU A 74 12.15 1.80 9.01
C LEU A 74 11.21 1.11 8.04
N SER A 75 10.82 -0.13 8.31
CA SER A 75 9.86 -0.85 7.48
C SER A 75 8.77 -1.44 8.34
N VAL A 76 7.52 -1.34 7.90
CA VAL A 76 6.40 -2.00 8.57
C VAL A 76 6.20 -3.33 7.87
N PRO A 77 6.42 -4.47 8.56
CA PRO A 77 6.22 -5.75 7.93
C PRO A 77 4.73 -5.95 7.67
N GLU A 78 4.40 -6.11 6.40
CA GLU A 78 3.21 -6.84 6.02
C GLU A 78 3.50 -8.29 6.31
N ALA A 79 2.77 -8.89 7.26
CA ALA A 79 2.93 -10.30 7.54
C ALA A 79 2.55 -11.04 6.26
N GLY A 80 3.54 -11.58 5.55
CA GLY A 80 3.32 -12.28 4.28
C GLY A 80 2.32 -13.41 4.49
N GLY A 81 1.23 -13.41 3.73
CA GLY A 81 0.11 -14.35 3.90
C GLY A 81 -0.85 -14.02 5.04
N ALA A 82 -0.64 -12.94 5.81
CA ALA A 82 -1.61 -12.50 6.80
C ALA A 82 -2.78 -11.78 6.13
N GLY A 83 -3.99 -12.17 6.52
CA GLY A 83 -5.24 -11.68 5.93
C GLY A 83 -5.40 -10.16 6.01
N CYS A 84 -6.49 -9.67 5.39
CA CYS A 84 -6.82 -8.25 5.24
C CYS A 84 -6.54 -7.38 6.49
N ALA A 85 -6.94 -7.85 7.67
CA ALA A 85 -6.76 -7.12 8.92
C ALA A 85 -5.29 -6.80 9.26
N ALA A 86 -4.34 -7.65 8.87
CA ALA A 86 -2.92 -7.37 9.08
C ALA A 86 -2.43 -6.24 8.17
N ARG A 87 -2.89 -6.20 6.91
CA ARG A 87 -2.57 -5.13 5.96
C ARG A 87 -3.15 -3.79 6.41
N VAL A 88 -4.38 -3.79 6.92
CA VAL A 88 -5.02 -2.61 7.52
C VAL A 88 -4.21 -2.09 8.72
N ARG A 89 -3.81 -2.97 9.65
CA ARG A 89 -2.95 -2.58 10.79
C ARG A 89 -1.60 -2.06 10.34
N ALA A 90 -0.95 -2.70 9.38
CA ALA A 90 0.33 -2.27 8.82
C ALA A 90 0.22 -0.86 8.19
N ALA A 91 -0.82 -0.62 7.40
CA ALA A 91 -1.06 0.68 6.76
C ALA A 91 -1.29 1.80 7.79
N ARG A 92 -2.08 1.55 8.85
CA ARG A 92 -2.30 2.53 9.93
C ARG A 92 -1.03 2.79 10.74
N LEU A 93 -0.25 1.75 11.02
CA LEU A 93 1.03 1.90 11.71
C LEU A 93 2.02 2.72 10.86
N HIS A 94 2.12 2.42 9.56
CA HIS A 94 2.93 3.20 8.62
C HIS A 94 2.51 4.68 8.60
N GLN A 95 1.21 4.97 8.55
CA GLN A 95 0.71 6.34 8.63
C GLN A 95 1.03 7.01 9.98
N ARG A 96 0.87 6.31 11.11
CA ARG A 96 1.23 6.83 12.44
C ARG A 96 2.72 7.16 12.52
N LEU A 97 3.58 6.27 12.03
CA LEU A 97 5.03 6.49 11.99
C LEU A 97 5.38 7.71 11.14
N LEU A 98 4.76 7.88 9.96
CA LEU A 98 4.96 9.07 9.12
C LEU A 98 4.68 10.37 9.89
N HIS A 99 3.58 10.42 10.64
CA HIS A 99 3.23 11.61 11.43
C HIS A 99 4.25 11.89 12.55
N GLN A 100 4.75 10.85 13.22
CA GLN A 100 5.73 10.98 14.30
C GLN A 100 7.13 11.37 13.76
N LEU A 101 7.55 10.77 12.64
CA LEU A 101 8.83 11.06 11.98
C LEU A 101 8.91 12.47 11.39
N ARG A 102 7.78 13.18 11.26
CA ARG A 102 7.73 14.60 10.85
C ARG A 102 7.77 15.58 12.03
N ARG A 103 7.87 15.09 13.27
CA ARG A 103 7.75 15.89 14.50
C ARG A 103 8.95 15.67 15.42
N GLY A 104 9.04 16.50 16.45
CA GLY A 104 10.00 16.38 17.54
C GLY A 104 11.47 16.27 17.06
N PRO A 105 12.24 15.28 17.55
CA PRO A 105 13.68 15.16 17.30
C PRO A 105 14.04 14.93 15.83
N PHE A 106 13.07 14.49 15.02
CA PHE A 106 13.30 14.16 13.60
C PHE A 106 13.14 15.35 12.66
N ARG A 107 12.75 16.55 13.15
CA ARG A 107 12.52 17.73 12.29
C ARG A 107 13.73 18.15 11.45
N ARG A 108 14.94 17.85 11.92
CA ARG A 108 16.20 18.15 11.21
C ARG A 108 16.65 17.01 10.30
N CYS A 109 15.99 15.86 10.36
CA CYS A 109 16.25 14.73 9.49
C CYS A 109 15.51 14.89 8.17
N GLN A 110 16.05 14.29 7.11
CA GLN A 110 15.40 14.20 5.82
C GLN A 110 14.64 12.87 5.76
N LEU A 111 13.33 12.93 5.52
CA LEU A 111 12.46 11.76 5.45
C LEU A 111 12.11 11.46 4.00
N ARG A 112 12.32 10.21 3.58
CA ARG A 112 11.98 9.71 2.24
C ARG A 112 11.16 8.43 2.34
N ARG A 113 10.34 8.17 1.32
CA ARG A 113 9.62 6.90 1.20
C ARG A 113 10.57 5.81 0.74
N LEU A 114 10.42 4.64 1.35
CA LEU A 114 11.20 3.45 1.04
C LEU A 114 10.22 2.29 0.85
N LEU A 115 10.35 1.59 -0.26
CA LEU A 115 9.65 0.34 -0.50
C LEU A 115 10.65 -0.80 -0.36
N CYS A 116 10.27 -1.86 0.33
CA CYS A 116 11.01 -3.11 0.39
C CYS A 116 10.20 -4.17 -0.36
N TYR A 117 10.84 -4.89 -1.29
CA TYR A 117 10.17 -5.86 -2.15
C TYR A 117 11.11 -7.03 -2.47
N ARG A 118 10.53 -8.12 -2.97
CA ARG A 118 11.27 -9.28 -3.48
C ARG A 118 11.13 -9.36 -5.00
N PRO A 119 12.24 -9.47 -5.76
CA PRO A 119 12.19 -9.69 -7.21
C PRO A 119 11.40 -10.97 -7.53
N GLY A 120 10.51 -10.90 -8.51
CA GLY A 120 9.69 -12.05 -8.93
C GLY A 120 8.64 -12.52 -7.91
N GLY A 121 8.49 -11.82 -6.78
CA GLY A 121 7.44 -12.12 -5.81
C GLY A 121 6.07 -11.66 -6.31
N GLY A 122 5.06 -12.53 -6.21
CA GLY A 122 3.66 -12.17 -6.44
C GLY A 122 3.12 -11.15 -5.42
N ALA A 123 1.83 -10.84 -5.51
CA ALA A 123 1.13 -9.99 -4.54
C ALA A 123 1.41 -10.47 -3.09
N ALA A 124 1.59 -9.54 -2.15
CA ALA A 124 1.96 -9.74 -0.73
C ALA A 124 3.47 -9.79 -0.37
N GLY A 125 4.36 -9.38 -1.28
CA GLY A 125 5.80 -9.23 -1.00
C GLY A 125 6.25 -7.81 -0.64
N LEU A 126 5.38 -6.81 -0.78
CA LEU A 126 5.70 -5.39 -0.62
C LEU A 126 5.63 -4.98 0.86
N GLN A 127 6.61 -4.19 1.29
CA GLN A 127 6.61 -3.56 2.61
C GLN A 127 6.83 -2.06 2.44
N HIS A 128 5.91 -1.29 3.02
CA HIS A 128 6.03 0.15 3.08
C HIS A 128 6.93 0.59 4.24
N GLY A 129 7.76 1.58 3.98
CA GLY A 129 8.71 2.09 4.94
C GLY A 129 9.22 3.48 4.63
N PHE A 130 10.23 3.87 5.40
CA PHE A 130 10.85 5.17 5.35
C PHE A 130 12.37 5.03 5.40
N LEU A 131 13.05 5.93 4.70
CA LEU A 131 14.44 6.23 4.94
C LEU A 131 14.50 7.58 5.70
N LEU A 132 15.07 7.55 6.89
CA LEU A 132 15.36 8.74 7.69
C LEU A 132 16.85 9.02 7.64
N ARG A 133 17.24 10.17 7.08
CA ARG A 133 18.62 10.64 7.04
C ARG A 133 18.83 11.73 8.08
N ASP A 134 19.72 11.50 9.02
CA ASP A 134 20.26 12.52 9.91
C ASP A 134 21.60 13.04 9.36
N PRO A 135 21.64 14.25 8.78
CA PRO A 135 22.88 14.81 8.26
C PRO A 135 23.91 15.13 9.37
N ARG A 136 23.49 15.17 10.64
CA ARG A 136 24.36 15.50 11.77
C ARG A 136 24.87 14.28 12.55
N ASP A 137 24.39 13.08 12.22
CA ASP A 137 24.65 11.84 12.98
C ASP A 137 24.44 12.05 14.50
N SER A 138 23.32 12.67 14.87
CA SER A 138 23.03 12.97 16.27
C SER A 138 22.74 11.67 17.03
N PRO A 139 23.35 11.46 18.21
CA PRO A 139 23.03 10.30 19.05
C PRO A 139 21.55 10.31 19.46
N ASP A 140 20.93 11.49 19.56
CA ASP A 140 19.52 11.65 19.93
C ASP A 140 18.57 11.04 18.90
N THR A 141 18.94 11.06 17.61
CA THR A 141 18.09 10.55 16.53
C THR A 141 17.87 9.05 16.70
N ARG A 142 18.94 8.29 16.95
CA ARG A 142 18.86 6.85 17.18
C ARG A 142 18.06 6.53 18.43
N SER A 143 18.35 7.18 19.54
CA SER A 143 17.62 6.98 20.80
C SER A 143 16.12 7.27 20.63
N ALA A 144 15.77 8.35 19.92
CA ALA A 144 14.40 8.69 19.61
C ALA A 144 13.71 7.67 18.69
N LEU A 145 14.43 7.12 17.69
CA LEU A 145 13.89 6.06 16.83
C LEU A 145 13.57 4.80 17.63
N LEU A 146 14.48 4.35 18.49
CA LEU A 146 14.26 3.18 19.34
C LEU A 146 13.07 3.39 20.28
N ALA A 147 12.98 4.56 20.92
CA ALA A 147 11.85 4.92 21.78
C ALA A 147 10.51 4.97 21.02
N LEU A 148 10.50 5.51 19.79
CA LEU A 148 9.31 5.53 18.93
C LEU A 148 8.83 4.11 18.61
N LEU A 149 9.75 3.20 18.31
CA LEU A 149 9.44 1.81 18.00
C LEU A 149 9.03 1.01 19.25
N ASP A 150 9.57 1.34 20.42
CA ASP A 150 9.14 0.75 21.69
C ASP A 150 7.72 1.12 22.07
N ALA A 151 7.31 2.36 21.75
CA ALA A 151 5.95 2.87 21.96
C ALA A 151 4.91 2.34 20.95
N CYS A 152 5.31 1.52 19.97
CA CYS A 152 4.37 0.89 19.03
C CYS A 152 3.74 -0.36 19.68
N PRO A 153 2.41 -0.35 19.93
CA PRO A 153 1.76 -1.48 20.59
C PRO A 153 1.52 -2.63 19.61
N GLY A 154 1.78 -3.87 20.07
CA GLY A 154 1.35 -5.09 19.38
C GLY A 154 2.06 -5.39 18.05
N ALA A 155 1.45 -6.27 17.25
CA ALA A 155 1.90 -6.64 15.92
C ALA A 155 1.06 -5.92 14.84
N PRO A 156 1.63 -5.54 13.67
CA PRO A 156 3.02 -5.77 13.25
C PRO A 156 4.03 -4.85 13.95
N ARG A 157 5.22 -5.37 14.26
CA ARG A 157 6.31 -4.60 14.86
C ARG A 157 7.21 -4.05 13.74
N PRO A 158 7.47 -2.74 13.65
CA PRO A 158 8.34 -2.21 12.62
C PRO A 158 9.78 -2.72 12.79
N SER A 159 10.46 -2.95 11.68
CA SER A 159 11.89 -3.24 11.66
C SER A 159 12.70 -1.96 11.51
N LEU A 160 13.85 -1.89 12.16
CA LEU A 160 14.83 -0.82 12.04
C LEU A 160 16.13 -1.37 11.46
N ALA A 161 16.77 -0.60 10.59
CA ALA A 161 18.15 -0.85 10.19
C ALA A 161 18.91 0.47 10.09
N GLU A 162 20.18 0.46 10.48
CA GLU A 162 21.12 1.56 10.29
C GLU A 162 21.93 1.32 9.02
N PHE A 163 22.36 2.37 8.32
CA PHE A 163 23.32 2.27 7.23
C PHE A 163 24.66 2.88 7.65
N SER A 164 25.75 2.22 7.26
CA SER A 164 27.11 2.73 7.46
C SER A 164 27.97 2.55 6.21
N GLY A 165 28.95 3.44 6.06
CA GLY A 165 30.00 3.33 5.05
C GLY A 165 31.30 2.82 5.66
N ASP A 166 32.12 2.15 4.86
CA ASP A 166 33.51 1.82 5.20
C ASP A 166 34.51 2.71 4.42
N PRO A 167 35.81 2.69 4.78
CA PRO A 167 36.83 3.49 4.08
C PRO A 167 37.00 3.17 2.59
N LEU A 168 36.46 2.05 2.11
CA LEU A 168 36.48 1.66 0.70
C LEU A 168 35.20 2.10 -0.04
N CYS A 169 34.43 3.02 0.55
CA CYS A 169 33.15 3.50 0.05
C CYS A 169 32.11 2.40 -0.15
N ARG A 170 32.24 1.26 0.57
CA ARG A 170 31.21 0.22 0.58
C ARG A 170 30.17 0.55 1.63
N LEU A 171 28.94 0.18 1.33
CA LEU A 171 27.78 0.44 2.19
C LEU A 171 27.28 -0.85 2.82
N TRP A 172 26.88 -0.73 4.07
CA TRP A 172 26.40 -1.82 4.89
C TRP A 172 25.07 -1.42 5.52
N GLN A 173 24.12 -2.35 5.51
CA GLN A 173 22.93 -2.29 6.34
C GLN A 173 23.19 -3.06 7.63
N LEU A 174 22.80 -2.49 8.77
CA LEU A 174 22.93 -3.05 10.11
C LEU A 174 21.53 -3.14 10.72
N PRO A 175 20.82 -4.26 10.52
CA PRO A 175 19.49 -4.46 11.08
C PRO A 175 19.52 -4.49 12.60
N TRP A 176 18.44 -4.01 13.20
CA TRP A 176 18.19 -4.04 14.63
C TRP A 176 16.99 -4.93 14.92
N GLU A 177 17.11 -5.76 15.95
CA GLU A 177 16.05 -6.63 16.46
C GLU A 177 15.69 -6.24 17.88
N ARG A 178 14.39 -6.13 18.16
CA ARG A 178 13.88 -6.00 19.52
C ARG A 178 13.68 -7.38 20.12
N ARG A 179 14.33 -7.65 21.25
CA ARG A 179 14.11 -8.87 22.04
C ARG A 179 13.25 -8.55 23.25
N ASP A 180 12.19 -9.33 23.46
CA ASP A 180 11.29 -9.13 24.59
C ASP A 180 12.07 -9.18 25.90
N GLY A 181 11.96 -8.11 26.70
CA GLY A 181 12.67 -7.95 27.98
C GLY A 181 14.18 -7.66 27.91
N GLN A 182 14.80 -7.64 26.73
CA GLN A 182 16.25 -7.42 26.57
C GLN A 182 16.62 -6.18 25.72
N GLY A 183 15.62 -5.41 25.31
CA GLY A 183 15.82 -4.19 24.53
C GLY A 183 16.22 -4.47 23.07
N TRP A 184 16.87 -3.48 22.45
CA TRP A 184 17.28 -3.52 21.06
C TRP A 184 18.70 -4.04 20.91
N ARG A 185 18.89 -4.98 19.98
CA ARG A 185 20.20 -5.54 19.63
C ARG A 185 20.46 -5.40 18.14
N GLN A 186 21.63 -4.90 17.80
CA GLN A 186 22.11 -4.90 16.43
C GLN A 186 22.46 -6.33 15.99
N LEU A 187 21.97 -6.72 14.82
CA LEU A 187 22.29 -7.99 14.18
C LEU A 187 23.61 -7.88 13.39
N GLY A 188 23.93 -8.90 12.60
CA GLY A 188 25.04 -8.85 11.65
C GLY A 188 24.87 -7.74 10.61
N ARG A 189 25.95 -7.41 9.90
CA ARG A 189 25.90 -6.47 8.77
C ARG A 189 25.63 -7.20 7.46
N GLU A 190 24.88 -6.57 6.58
CA GLU A 190 24.55 -7.06 5.24
C GLU A 190 25.03 -6.03 4.21
N ARG A 191 25.58 -6.46 3.08
CA ARG A 191 26.13 -5.53 2.09
C ARG A 191 25.02 -4.89 1.27
N VAL A 192 25.13 -3.58 1.02
CA VAL A 192 24.29 -2.88 0.05
C VAL A 192 24.93 -3.00 -1.32
N VAL A 193 24.16 -3.53 -2.28
CA VAL A 193 24.61 -3.77 -3.65
C VAL A 193 23.65 -3.11 -4.65
N PRO A 194 24.13 -2.69 -5.83
CA PRO A 194 23.25 -2.20 -6.88
C PRO A 194 22.36 -3.33 -7.40
N VAL A 195 21.16 -2.99 -7.87
CA VAL A 195 20.22 -3.91 -8.53
C VAL A 195 19.62 -3.19 -9.73
N PRO A 196 19.37 -3.88 -10.86
CA PRO A 196 18.66 -3.27 -11.98
C PRO A 196 17.26 -2.82 -11.57
N GLU A 197 16.77 -1.79 -12.24
CA GLU A 197 15.38 -1.34 -12.12
C GLU A 197 14.43 -2.48 -12.55
N PRO A 198 13.38 -2.80 -11.77
CA PRO A 198 12.43 -3.84 -12.13
C PRO A 198 11.55 -3.38 -13.31
N ALA A 199 11.08 -4.34 -14.11
CA ALA A 199 10.23 -4.06 -15.28
C ALA A 199 8.90 -3.36 -14.93
N LEU A 200 8.40 -3.58 -13.72
CA LEU A 200 7.21 -2.90 -13.18
C LEU A 200 7.57 -2.23 -11.87
N HIS A 201 6.95 -1.07 -11.62
CA HIS A 201 7.07 -0.38 -10.35
C HIS A 201 6.66 -1.31 -9.18
N PRO A 202 7.42 -1.39 -8.07
CA PRO A 202 7.18 -2.38 -7.00
C PRO A 202 5.79 -2.39 -6.36
N VAL A 203 5.05 -1.28 -6.43
CA VAL A 203 3.65 -1.18 -5.96
C VAL A 203 2.64 -1.88 -6.88
N VAL A 204 2.93 -1.99 -8.18
CA VAL A 204 1.94 -2.46 -9.19
C VAL A 204 1.37 -3.84 -8.84
N PRO A 205 2.18 -4.86 -8.47
CA PRO A 205 1.65 -6.17 -8.10
C PRO A 205 0.75 -6.16 -6.86
N ASP A 206 0.86 -5.15 -6.00
CA ASP A 206 0.09 -5.03 -4.76
C ASP A 206 -1.16 -4.15 -4.90
N LEU A 207 -1.35 -3.47 -6.04
CA LEU A 207 -2.53 -2.62 -6.25
C LEU A 207 -3.87 -3.35 -6.02
N PRO A 208 -4.07 -4.62 -6.44
CA PRO A 208 -5.31 -5.35 -6.17
C PRO A 208 -5.61 -5.57 -4.68
N SER A 209 -4.57 -5.55 -3.84
CA SER A 209 -4.68 -5.70 -2.40
C SER A 209 -4.90 -4.35 -1.70
N SER A 210 -4.22 -3.29 -2.13
CA SER A 210 -4.06 -2.08 -1.31
C SER A 210 -4.63 -0.79 -1.90
N GLY A 211 -4.94 -0.76 -3.19
CA GLY A 211 -5.38 0.45 -3.88
C GLY A 211 -6.59 0.29 -4.79
N VAL A 212 -6.87 -0.92 -5.26
CA VAL A 212 -7.88 -1.20 -6.27
C VAL A 212 -8.56 -2.52 -5.94
N PHE A 213 -9.79 -2.48 -5.42
CA PHE A 213 -10.49 -3.69 -5.00
C PHE A 213 -11.21 -4.35 -6.18
N PRO A 214 -10.86 -5.60 -6.57
CA PRO A 214 -11.45 -6.25 -7.74
C PRO A 214 -12.90 -6.70 -7.52
N HIS A 215 -13.31 -6.98 -6.29
CA HIS A 215 -14.65 -7.44 -5.96
C HIS A 215 -15.12 -6.87 -4.61
N ARG A 216 -16.45 -6.83 -4.42
CA ARG A 216 -17.14 -6.29 -3.22
C ARG A 216 -16.55 -6.82 -1.92
N GLU A 217 -16.34 -8.14 -1.85
CA GLU A 217 -15.79 -8.80 -0.66
C GLU A 217 -14.38 -8.34 -0.29
N ALA A 218 -13.55 -7.95 -1.25
CA ALA A 218 -12.20 -7.47 -0.95
C ALA A 218 -12.23 -6.11 -0.22
N ALA A 219 -13.12 -5.21 -0.65
CA ALA A 219 -13.33 -3.92 0.02
C ALA A 219 -14.09 -4.08 1.35
N ARG A 220 -15.08 -5.00 1.39
CA ARG A 220 -15.84 -5.35 2.61
C ARG A 220 -14.90 -5.82 3.72
N ALA A 221 -13.99 -6.75 3.41
CA ALA A 221 -13.01 -7.28 4.35
C ALA A 221 -12.08 -6.19 4.95
N VAL A 222 -11.83 -5.10 4.23
CA VAL A 222 -11.06 -3.95 4.76
C VAL A 222 -11.88 -3.21 5.81
N LEU A 223 -13.12 -2.84 5.51
CA LEU A 223 -13.97 -2.11 6.48
C LEU A 223 -14.32 -2.97 7.69
N GLU A 224 -14.51 -4.28 7.52
CA GLU A 224 -14.70 -5.21 8.64
C GLU A 224 -13.53 -5.15 9.62
N ALA A 225 -12.30 -5.17 9.09
CA ALA A 225 -11.09 -5.02 9.89
C ALA A 225 -10.95 -3.64 10.56
N CYS A 226 -11.74 -2.66 10.14
CA CYS A 226 -11.78 -1.32 10.72
C CYS A 226 -12.83 -1.14 11.81
N THR A 227 -13.84 -2.02 11.91
CA THR A 227 -14.99 -1.84 12.82
C THR A 227 -14.62 -1.63 14.29
N SER A 228 -13.48 -2.16 14.74
CA SER A 228 -13.02 -1.99 16.12
C SER A 228 -12.43 -0.61 16.43
N PHE A 229 -12.18 0.24 15.43
CA PHE A 229 -11.54 1.55 15.62
C PHE A 229 -12.04 2.67 14.68
N ILE A 230 -12.91 2.38 13.72
CA ILE A 230 -13.70 3.34 12.93
C ILE A 230 -15.17 2.94 13.09
N PRO A 231 -15.94 3.56 14.00
CA PRO A 231 -17.34 3.22 14.22
C PRO A 231 -18.20 3.32 12.95
N GLU A 232 -17.92 4.34 12.11
CA GLU A 232 -18.60 4.59 10.83
C GLU A 232 -18.46 3.42 9.85
N ALA A 233 -17.40 2.61 9.96
CA ALA A 233 -17.20 1.45 9.09
C ALA A 233 -18.34 0.44 9.22
N ARG A 234 -18.89 0.23 10.43
CA ARG A 234 -20.05 -0.64 10.63
C ARG A 234 -21.27 -0.11 9.88
N ALA A 235 -21.54 1.18 10.00
CA ALA A 235 -22.71 1.78 9.37
C ALA A 235 -22.63 1.77 7.83
N VAL A 236 -21.43 1.91 7.25
CA VAL A 236 -21.22 1.70 5.80
C VAL A 236 -21.51 0.25 5.43
N LEU A 237 -20.99 -0.73 6.19
CA LEU A 237 -21.23 -2.15 5.93
C LEU A 237 -22.72 -2.51 5.99
N ASP A 238 -23.46 -1.98 6.97
CA ASP A 238 -24.89 -2.24 7.12
C ASP A 238 -25.70 -1.71 5.92
N LEU A 239 -25.29 -0.59 5.30
CA LEU A 239 -25.89 -0.06 4.08
C LEU A 239 -25.52 -0.89 2.84
N VAL A 240 -24.25 -1.33 2.77
CA VAL A 240 -23.80 -2.23 1.72
C VAL A 240 -24.58 -3.54 1.77
N ASP A 241 -24.79 -4.14 2.94
CA ASP A 241 -25.48 -5.42 3.11
C ASP A 241 -26.97 -5.35 2.68
N GLN A 242 -27.55 -4.15 2.56
CA GLN A 242 -28.90 -3.94 1.98
C GLN A 242 -28.90 -3.90 0.44
N CYS A 243 -27.72 -3.80 -0.19
CA CYS A 243 -27.58 -3.73 -1.65
C CYS A 243 -27.63 -5.14 -2.27
N PRO A 244 -28.36 -5.34 -3.39
CA PRO A 244 -28.37 -6.60 -4.12
C PRO A 244 -26.97 -7.07 -4.52
N GLU A 245 -26.76 -8.40 -4.58
CA GLU A 245 -25.49 -8.97 -5.06
C GLU A 245 -25.27 -8.70 -6.56
N GLN A 246 -26.35 -8.82 -7.34
CA GLN A 246 -26.36 -8.52 -8.76
C GLN A 246 -27.25 -7.32 -9.02
N VAL A 247 -26.69 -6.33 -9.72
CA VAL A 247 -27.35 -5.07 -10.00
C VAL A 247 -27.42 -4.91 -11.51
N GLN A 248 -28.63 -4.78 -12.05
CA GLN A 248 -28.85 -4.51 -13.47
C GLN A 248 -29.48 -3.13 -13.64
N LYS A 249 -28.92 -2.34 -14.56
CA LYS A 249 -29.52 -1.05 -14.90
C LYS A 249 -30.88 -1.24 -15.58
N GLY A 250 -31.76 -0.25 -15.43
CA GLY A 250 -33.00 -0.17 -16.16
C GLY A 250 -32.82 0.26 -17.63
N LYS A 251 -33.96 0.51 -18.27
CA LYS A 251 -34.04 0.85 -19.70
C LYS A 251 -33.46 2.22 -20.05
N PHE A 252 -33.39 3.15 -19.11
CA PHE A 252 -32.88 4.50 -19.37
C PHE A 252 -31.33 4.55 -19.34
N PRO A 253 -30.72 5.51 -20.05
CA PRO A 253 -29.27 5.65 -20.10
C PRO A 253 -28.69 6.06 -18.75
N VAL A 254 -27.48 5.57 -18.48
CA VAL A 254 -26.66 5.94 -17.32
C VAL A 254 -25.38 6.57 -17.84
N ILE A 255 -25.12 7.81 -17.45
CA ILE A 255 -24.04 8.62 -17.98
C ILE A 255 -23.17 9.10 -16.83
N VAL A 256 -21.89 8.79 -16.91
CA VAL A 256 -20.89 9.15 -15.93
C VAL A 256 -20.11 10.33 -16.46
N ILE A 257 -20.06 11.42 -15.68
CA ILE A 257 -19.27 12.59 -16.03
C ILE A 257 -17.97 12.54 -15.24
N GLU A 258 -16.84 12.37 -15.93
CA GLU A 258 -15.50 12.27 -15.37
C GLU A 258 -14.67 13.52 -15.65
N GLY A 259 -13.68 13.79 -14.80
CA GLY A 259 -12.76 14.90 -15.00
C GLY A 259 -11.95 15.22 -13.76
N LEU A 260 -10.81 15.89 -13.94
CA LEU A 260 -9.91 16.27 -12.85
C LEU A 260 -10.62 17.17 -11.81
N ASP A 261 -10.10 17.20 -10.59
CA ASP A 261 -10.61 18.12 -9.57
C ASP A 261 -10.45 19.59 -10.00
N ALA A 262 -11.33 20.45 -9.50
CA ALA A 262 -11.36 21.89 -9.79
C ALA A 262 -11.58 22.30 -11.27
N THR A 263 -12.07 21.39 -12.12
CA THR A 263 -12.40 21.67 -13.54
C THR A 263 -13.83 22.20 -13.77
N GLY A 264 -14.58 22.51 -12.70
CA GLY A 264 -15.99 22.91 -12.83
C GLY A 264 -16.95 21.74 -13.08
N LYS A 265 -16.49 20.49 -12.96
CA LYS A 265 -17.27 19.27 -13.18
C LYS A 265 -18.66 19.30 -12.53
N THR A 266 -18.76 19.58 -11.23
CA THR A 266 -20.06 19.59 -10.54
C THR A 266 -21.05 20.60 -11.13
N THR A 267 -20.58 21.75 -11.63
CA THR A 267 -21.42 22.74 -12.32
C THR A 267 -21.91 22.21 -13.67
N VAL A 268 -21.01 21.59 -14.45
CA VAL A 268 -21.36 20.96 -15.73
C VAL A 268 -22.35 19.81 -15.52
N THR A 269 -22.07 18.94 -14.55
CA THR A 269 -22.92 17.78 -14.24
C THR A 269 -24.32 18.18 -13.81
N GLN A 270 -24.46 19.22 -12.97
CA GLN A 270 -25.77 19.75 -12.58
C GLN A 270 -26.53 20.28 -13.80
N SER A 271 -25.88 21.09 -14.63
CA SER A 271 -26.51 21.68 -15.82
C SER A 271 -26.96 20.63 -16.84
N VAL A 272 -26.18 19.57 -17.04
CA VAL A 272 -26.53 18.44 -17.92
C VAL A 272 -27.73 17.69 -17.34
N SER A 273 -27.71 17.42 -16.03
CA SER A 273 -28.83 16.74 -15.36
C SER A 273 -30.14 17.51 -15.50
N ASP A 274 -30.11 18.83 -15.28
CA ASP A 274 -31.29 19.69 -15.37
C ASP A 274 -31.84 19.74 -16.80
N SER A 275 -30.96 19.83 -17.80
CA SER A 275 -31.33 19.88 -19.23
C SER A 275 -32.00 18.59 -19.68
N LEU A 276 -31.56 17.44 -19.17
CA LEU A 276 -32.09 16.12 -19.52
C LEU A 276 -33.23 15.66 -18.60
N LYS A 277 -33.58 16.45 -17.57
CA LYS A 277 -34.47 16.04 -16.47
C LYS A 277 -34.05 14.69 -15.88
N ALA A 278 -32.75 14.47 -15.82
CA ALA A 278 -32.13 13.26 -15.34
C ALA A 278 -32.00 13.30 -13.81
N VAL A 279 -31.90 12.12 -13.20
CA VAL A 279 -31.53 12.00 -11.78
C VAL A 279 -30.01 12.17 -11.65
N LEU A 280 -29.58 13.05 -10.75
CA LEU A 280 -28.17 13.26 -10.43
C LEU A 280 -27.76 12.45 -9.19
N LEU A 281 -26.87 11.49 -9.38
CA LEU A 281 -26.23 10.72 -8.30
C LEU A 281 -24.77 11.15 -8.10
N LYS A 282 -24.21 10.87 -6.92
CA LYS A 282 -22.84 11.27 -6.55
C LYS A 282 -22.09 10.10 -5.91
N SER A 283 -20.78 10.02 -6.11
CA SER A 283 -19.91 9.15 -5.30
C SER A 283 -18.98 9.96 -4.38
N PRO A 284 -18.93 9.66 -3.07
CA PRO A 284 -19.80 8.74 -2.33
C PRO A 284 -21.27 9.22 -2.29
N PRO A 285 -22.24 8.30 -2.16
CA PRO A 285 -23.66 8.62 -2.08
C PRO A 285 -24.00 9.41 -0.83
N SER A 286 -25.13 10.13 -0.87
CA SER A 286 -25.54 11.04 0.21
C SER A 286 -25.62 10.35 1.57
N CYS A 287 -26.09 9.10 1.61
CA CYS A 287 -26.25 8.28 2.81
C CYS A 287 -24.95 7.96 3.56
N ILE A 288 -23.78 8.07 2.91
CA ILE A 288 -22.46 7.89 3.56
C ILE A 288 -21.55 9.12 3.42
N SER A 289 -22.02 10.16 2.72
CA SER A 289 -21.21 11.34 2.38
C SER A 289 -20.71 12.10 3.61
N GLN A 290 -21.46 12.06 4.71
CA GLN A 290 -21.11 12.67 6.00
C GLN A 290 -19.83 12.08 6.61
N TRP A 291 -19.48 10.84 6.27
CA TRP A 291 -18.28 10.17 6.78
C TRP A 291 -17.05 10.35 5.90
N ARG A 292 -17.18 11.04 4.75
CA ARG A 292 -16.08 11.24 3.79
C ARG A 292 -14.78 11.71 4.46
N LYS A 293 -14.86 12.72 5.32
CA LYS A 293 -13.69 13.28 6.00
C LYS A 293 -12.97 12.24 6.88
N VAL A 294 -13.72 11.39 7.57
CA VAL A 294 -13.17 10.33 8.44
C VAL A 294 -12.32 9.36 7.62
N PHE A 295 -12.83 8.92 6.47
CA PHE A 295 -12.13 7.96 5.61
C PHE A 295 -11.03 8.61 4.75
N ASP A 296 -11.16 9.88 4.38
CA ASP A 296 -10.12 10.61 3.64
C ASP A 296 -8.82 10.75 4.44
N ASP A 297 -8.94 10.88 5.76
CA ASP A 297 -7.83 10.98 6.72
C ASP A 297 -7.15 9.62 7.02
N GLU A 298 -7.70 8.49 6.56
CA GLU A 298 -7.15 7.15 6.78
C GLU A 298 -6.20 6.69 5.64
N PRO A 299 -5.40 5.62 5.85
CA PRO A 299 -4.48 5.11 4.84
C PRO A 299 -5.20 4.71 3.55
N THR A 300 -4.46 4.74 2.43
CA THR A 300 -4.99 4.47 1.08
C THR A 300 -5.86 3.21 1.00
N ILE A 301 -5.48 2.10 1.65
CA ILE A 301 -6.27 0.85 1.66
C ILE A 301 -7.67 1.05 2.25
N ILE A 302 -7.79 1.79 3.35
CA ILE A 302 -9.06 2.06 4.04
C ILE A 302 -9.87 3.08 3.23
N ARG A 303 -9.23 4.18 2.80
CA ARG A 303 -9.87 5.21 1.98
C ARG A 303 -10.46 4.61 0.71
N ARG A 304 -9.66 3.86 -0.05
CA ARG A 304 -10.11 3.22 -1.31
C ARG A 304 -11.21 2.19 -1.07
N ALA A 305 -11.20 1.48 0.06
CA ALA A 305 -12.27 0.53 0.38
C ALA A 305 -13.60 1.25 0.65
N PHE A 306 -13.58 2.39 1.33
CA PHE A 306 -14.76 3.23 1.55
C PHE A 306 -15.38 3.70 0.22
N TYR A 307 -14.57 4.27 -0.68
CA TYR A 307 -15.07 4.71 -1.99
C TYR A 307 -15.53 3.52 -2.85
N SER A 308 -14.80 2.40 -2.82
CA SER A 308 -15.19 1.19 -3.54
C SER A 308 -16.54 0.64 -3.07
N LEU A 309 -16.82 0.64 -1.76
CA LEU A 309 -18.11 0.20 -1.21
C LEU A 309 -19.22 1.22 -1.48
N GLY A 310 -18.90 2.52 -1.42
CA GLY A 310 -19.81 3.58 -1.84
C GLY A 310 -20.29 3.39 -3.28
N ASN A 311 -19.43 2.91 -4.17
CA ASN A 311 -19.81 2.62 -5.55
C ASN A 311 -20.83 1.48 -5.68
N TYR A 312 -20.83 0.46 -4.80
CA TYR A 312 -21.86 -0.58 -4.80
C TYR A 312 -23.22 -0.06 -4.30
N ILE A 313 -23.22 0.91 -3.38
CA ILE A 313 -24.44 1.59 -2.94
C ILE A 313 -24.99 2.44 -4.10
N VAL A 314 -24.14 3.24 -4.75
CA VAL A 314 -24.51 4.05 -5.93
C VAL A 314 -25.03 3.17 -7.06
N ALA A 315 -24.41 2.02 -7.30
CA ALA A 315 -24.89 1.05 -8.28
C ALA A 315 -26.35 0.64 -8.03
N SER A 316 -26.71 0.35 -6.78
CA SER A 316 -28.07 -0.02 -6.40
C SER A 316 -29.07 1.12 -6.64
N GLU A 317 -28.66 2.36 -6.36
CA GLU A 317 -29.44 3.57 -6.67
C GLU A 317 -29.61 3.75 -8.18
N ILE A 318 -28.54 3.55 -8.96
CA ILE A 318 -28.57 3.61 -10.43
C ILE A 318 -29.57 2.61 -10.99
N ALA A 319 -29.55 1.36 -10.56
CA ALA A 319 -30.49 0.34 -11.04
C ALA A 319 -31.95 0.73 -10.79
N LYS A 320 -32.24 1.28 -9.60
CA LYS A 320 -33.58 1.74 -9.25
C LYS A 320 -34.02 2.92 -10.10
N GLU A 321 -33.19 3.96 -10.22
CA GLU A 321 -33.59 5.22 -10.88
C GLU A 321 -33.56 5.13 -12.42
N SER A 322 -32.65 4.32 -12.98
CA SER A 322 -32.59 4.07 -14.44
C SER A 322 -33.77 3.25 -14.98
N THR A 323 -34.69 2.78 -14.12
CA THR A 323 -35.99 2.25 -14.58
C THR A 323 -36.99 3.34 -14.95
N LYS A 324 -36.78 4.58 -14.46
CA LYS A 324 -37.74 5.69 -14.54
C LYS A 324 -37.26 6.85 -15.40
N SER A 325 -35.96 7.15 -15.38
CA SER A 325 -35.38 8.32 -16.05
C SER A 325 -33.90 8.11 -16.37
N PRO A 326 -33.30 8.91 -17.26
CA PRO A 326 -31.85 8.98 -17.40
C PRO A 326 -31.18 9.28 -16.06
N VAL A 327 -29.98 8.74 -15.87
CA VAL A 327 -29.17 8.95 -14.66
C VAL A 327 -27.84 9.58 -15.05
N ILE A 328 -27.49 10.68 -14.39
CA ILE A 328 -26.17 11.29 -14.46
C ILE A 328 -25.44 11.02 -13.15
N VAL A 329 -24.17 10.62 -13.21
CA VAL A 329 -23.34 10.36 -12.03
C VAL A 329 -22.15 11.33 -11.98
N ASP A 330 -22.06 12.11 -10.89
CA ASP A 330 -20.90 12.97 -10.59
C ASP A 330 -19.86 12.19 -9.79
N ARG A 331 -18.64 12.08 -10.36
CA ARG A 331 -17.49 11.35 -9.81
C ARG A 331 -17.75 9.85 -9.70
N VAL A 332 -17.05 9.07 -10.50
CA VAL A 332 -17.03 7.63 -10.38
C VAL A 332 -15.58 7.18 -10.38
N GLU A 333 -15.16 6.57 -9.28
CA GLU A 333 -13.88 5.89 -9.26
C GLU A 333 -13.92 4.76 -10.31
N VAL A 334 -12.83 4.58 -11.07
CA VAL A 334 -12.69 3.60 -12.17
C VAL A 334 -13.04 2.15 -11.74
N SER A 335 -13.19 1.89 -10.43
CA SER A 335 -13.70 0.65 -9.86
C SER A 335 -15.15 0.33 -10.27
N TYR A 336 -16.01 1.32 -10.55
CA TYR A 336 -17.41 1.09 -10.98
C TYR A 336 -17.53 0.50 -12.39
N GLN A 337 -16.58 0.79 -13.29
CA GLN A 337 -16.50 0.17 -14.63
C GLN A 337 -16.27 -1.35 -14.57
N ARG A 338 -16.05 -1.90 -13.37
CA ARG A 338 -15.78 -3.32 -13.12
C ARG A 338 -16.99 -4.08 -12.58
N MET A 339 -18.15 -3.42 -12.49
CA MET A 339 -19.42 -4.14 -12.33
C MET A 339 -19.65 -5.08 -13.52
N GLU A 340 -20.32 -6.21 -13.31
CA GLU A 340 -20.79 -7.04 -14.43
C GLU A 340 -21.79 -6.22 -15.27
N ASN A 341 -21.47 -6.02 -16.55
CA ASN A 341 -22.26 -5.26 -17.51
C ASN A 341 -22.58 -3.82 -17.07
N PRO A 342 -21.57 -2.94 -16.90
CA PRO A 342 -21.76 -1.62 -16.28
C PRO A 342 -22.66 -0.70 -17.11
N GLY A 343 -22.89 -1.00 -18.40
CA GLY A 343 -23.87 -0.35 -19.28
C GLY A 343 -23.87 1.17 -19.24
N CYS A 344 -22.77 1.79 -18.81
CA CYS A 344 -22.65 3.21 -18.52
C CYS A 344 -21.71 3.86 -19.53
N HIS A 345 -22.08 5.07 -19.93
CA HIS A 345 -21.33 5.85 -20.90
C HIS A 345 -20.53 6.91 -20.17
N VAL A 346 -19.22 6.94 -20.40
CA VAL A 346 -18.32 7.89 -19.75
C VAL A 346 -18.12 9.10 -20.65
N VAL A 347 -18.35 10.29 -20.11
CA VAL A 347 -18.16 11.57 -20.80
C VAL A 347 -17.14 12.42 -20.05
N ASP A 348 -16.14 12.93 -20.77
CA ASP A 348 -15.14 13.86 -20.24
C ASP A 348 -15.75 15.25 -20.01
N ALA A 349 -15.55 15.78 -18.80
CA ALA A 349 -15.98 17.10 -18.38
C ALA A 349 -15.00 18.22 -18.72
N SER A 350 -13.82 17.91 -19.28
CA SER A 350 -12.79 18.89 -19.64
C SER A 350 -13.25 19.93 -20.70
N PRO A 351 -14.11 19.59 -21.68
CA PRO A 351 -14.64 20.55 -22.66
C PRO A 351 -15.65 21.57 -22.10
N SER A 352 -16.10 22.51 -22.94
CA SER A 352 -17.15 23.47 -22.55
C SER A 352 -18.49 22.77 -22.25
N ARG A 353 -19.32 23.40 -21.41
CA ARG A 353 -20.65 22.90 -21.02
C ARG A 353 -21.50 22.49 -22.22
N GLU A 354 -21.58 23.33 -23.25
CA GLU A 354 -22.36 23.08 -24.46
C GLU A 354 -21.83 21.86 -25.20
N LYS A 355 -20.50 21.69 -25.22
CA LYS A 355 -19.87 20.54 -25.85
C LYS A 355 -20.14 19.25 -25.07
N VAL A 356 -20.07 19.29 -23.74
CA VAL A 356 -20.42 18.14 -22.89
C VAL A 356 -21.87 17.74 -23.10
N LEU A 357 -22.81 18.69 -23.12
CA LEU A 357 -24.21 18.40 -23.41
C LEU A 357 -24.40 17.73 -24.77
N GLN A 358 -23.70 18.20 -25.81
CA GLN A 358 -23.74 17.59 -27.13
C GLN A 358 -23.20 16.15 -27.13
N MET A 359 -22.09 15.88 -26.43
CA MET A 359 -21.54 14.53 -26.30
C MET A 359 -22.53 13.59 -25.61
N VAL A 360 -23.15 14.06 -24.51
CA VAL A 360 -24.15 13.32 -23.75
C VAL A 360 -25.38 13.00 -24.62
N LEU A 361 -25.89 13.97 -25.38
CA LEU A 361 -27.02 13.75 -26.31
C LEU A 361 -26.67 12.74 -27.41
N SER A 362 -25.45 12.78 -27.93
CA SER A 362 -24.97 11.82 -28.92
C SER A 362 -24.93 10.40 -28.35
N GLU A 363 -24.45 10.23 -27.11
CA GLU A 363 -24.45 8.91 -26.45
C GLU A 363 -25.85 8.36 -26.26
N ILE A 364 -26.82 9.21 -25.92
CA ILE A 364 -28.23 8.80 -25.79
C ILE A 364 -28.79 8.37 -27.16
N GLN A 365 -28.55 9.14 -28.22
CA GLN A 365 -29.06 8.82 -29.57
C GLN A 365 -28.47 7.53 -30.14
N ASN A 366 -27.19 7.27 -29.89
CA ASN A 366 -26.48 6.13 -30.47
C ASN A 366 -26.79 4.81 -29.75
N ASN A 367 -27.16 4.85 -28.46
CA ASN A 367 -27.24 3.65 -27.63
C ASN A 367 -28.64 3.37 -27.04
N CYS A 368 -29.66 4.18 -27.36
CA CYS A 368 -31.00 4.06 -26.79
C CYS A 368 -32.13 3.94 -27.83
N ASN A 369 -31.84 3.47 -29.06
CA ASN A 369 -32.88 3.10 -30.04
C ASN A 369 -33.36 1.66 -29.87
#